data_AF-A0A2E6VRY8-F1
#
_entry.id   AF-A0A2E6VRY8-F1
#
_cell.length_a   1.000
_cell.length_b   1.000
_cell.length_c   1.000
_cell.angle_alpha   90.00
_cell.angle_beta   90.00
_cell.angle_gamma   90.00
#
_symmetry.space_group_name_H-M   'P 1'
#
loop_
_entity.id
_entity.type
_entity.pdbx_description
1 polymer ?
#
loop_
_entity_poly.entity_id
_entity_poly.type
_entity_poly.pdbx_seq_one_letter_code
_entity_poly.pdbx_strand_id
1 'polypeptide(L)'
;AGKPSGHYGADSWSDPEAEIGTYAKSKVLAEKAAWRFAEENDLDLVVINPGGVMGPTLIGKVEGESLTIISDIISGKYPLVPDITIGFIDVRDVAKLHVAALTADGAVGKRFIASSDEPLHFTEVTAILKNAGFKKASTRKAPKFLLRIMSIFDEQVKGLLPMVGERQTVNNAETYDILGWQPTPMNQSLVETAQSIT
;
A
#
# COMPACT_ATOMS: atom_id res chain seq x y z
N ALA A 1 -3.98 12.98 -7.49
CA ALA A 1 -3.55 11.59 -7.67
C ALA A 1 -4.17 11.02 -8.95
N GLY A 2 -3.55 10.04 -9.59
CA GLY A 2 -3.92 9.59 -10.95
C GLY A 2 -2.89 9.91 -12.04
N LYS A 3 -1.74 10.47 -11.67
CA LYS A 3 -0.55 10.52 -12.54
C LYS A 3 0.45 9.44 -12.13
N PRO A 4 1.20 8.86 -13.08
CA PRO A 4 2.14 7.78 -12.80
C PRO A 4 3.19 8.13 -11.73
N SER A 5 3.68 9.38 -11.73
CA SER A 5 4.66 9.92 -10.79
C SER A 5 4.17 11.21 -10.10
N GLY A 6 4.71 11.50 -8.91
CA GLY A 6 4.41 12.73 -8.18
C GLY A 6 4.68 12.66 -6.67
N HIS A 7 4.44 13.80 -6.01
CA HIS A 7 4.39 13.94 -4.56
C HIS A 7 2.94 14.22 -4.17
N TYR A 8 2.35 13.37 -3.31
CA TYR A 8 0.91 13.38 -3.01
C TYR A 8 0.65 13.58 -1.52
N GLY A 9 -0.19 14.57 -1.18
CA GLY A 9 -0.60 14.85 0.19
C GLY A 9 -2.03 14.40 0.50
N ALA A 10 -2.48 14.68 1.72
CA ALA A 10 -3.84 14.41 2.19
C ALA A 10 -4.93 15.08 1.33
N ASP A 11 -4.63 16.14 0.60
CA ASP A 11 -5.51 16.84 -0.33
C ASP A 11 -5.58 16.20 -1.73
N SER A 12 -4.69 15.25 -2.00
CA SER A 12 -4.58 14.60 -3.30
C SER A 12 -5.66 13.53 -3.47
N TRP A 13 -6.58 13.77 -4.39
CA TRP A 13 -7.62 12.82 -4.78
C TRP A 13 -7.26 12.11 -6.09
N SER A 14 -7.56 10.82 -6.16
CA SER A 14 -7.51 10.09 -7.43
C SER A 14 -8.74 10.43 -8.26
N ASP A 15 -8.55 10.53 -9.58
CA ASP A 15 -9.64 10.72 -10.53
C ASP A 15 -10.34 9.39 -10.80
N PRO A 16 -11.60 9.19 -10.38
CA PRO A 16 -12.34 7.95 -10.62
C PRO A 16 -12.71 7.73 -12.09
N GLU A 17 -12.63 8.76 -12.94
CA GLU A 17 -12.93 8.68 -14.37
C GLU A 17 -11.69 8.39 -15.22
N ALA A 18 -10.49 8.47 -14.63
CA ALA A 18 -9.27 8.01 -15.25
C ALA A 18 -9.20 6.47 -15.32
N GLU A 19 -8.32 5.94 -16.16
CA GLU A 19 -8.01 4.50 -16.22
C GLU A 19 -7.21 4.07 -14.97
N ILE A 20 -7.89 3.95 -13.84
CA ILE A 20 -7.38 3.38 -12.60
C ILE A 20 -8.01 2.01 -12.36
N GLY A 21 -7.32 1.13 -11.62
CA GLY A 21 -7.84 -0.20 -11.31
C GLY A 21 -9.19 -0.15 -10.57
N THR A 22 -10.05 -1.15 -10.80
CA THR A 22 -11.41 -1.23 -10.22
C THR A 22 -11.40 -1.09 -8.70
N TYR A 23 -10.41 -1.69 -8.02
CA TYR A 23 -10.22 -1.54 -6.59
C TYR A 23 -9.99 -0.08 -6.16
N ALA A 24 -9.04 0.61 -6.82
CA ALA A 24 -8.74 2.01 -6.53
C ALA A 24 -9.96 2.90 -6.78
N LYS A 25 -10.68 2.69 -7.90
CA LYS A 25 -11.93 3.40 -8.19
C LYS A 25 -12.98 3.18 -7.09
N SER A 26 -13.18 1.94 -6.67
CA SER A 26 -14.12 1.60 -5.58
C SER A 26 -13.75 2.32 -4.27
N LYS A 27 -12.48 2.34 -3.88
CA LYS A 27 -12.02 3.01 -2.65
C LYS A 27 -12.21 4.52 -2.69
N VAL A 28 -11.91 5.17 -3.80
CA VAL A 28 -12.13 6.62 -3.97
C VAL A 28 -13.61 6.98 -3.86
N LEU A 29 -14.49 6.22 -4.52
CA LEU A 29 -15.93 6.47 -4.47
C LEU A 29 -16.51 6.22 -3.08
N ALA A 30 -16.05 5.17 -2.38
CA ALA A 30 -16.45 4.89 -1.01
C ALA A 30 -16.03 6.01 -0.05
N GLU A 31 -14.79 6.51 -0.18
CA GLU A 31 -14.31 7.61 0.66
C GLU A 31 -15.11 8.90 0.41
N LYS A 32 -15.35 9.27 -0.85
CA LYS A 32 -16.20 10.43 -1.19
C LYS A 32 -17.62 10.29 -0.64
N ALA A 33 -18.19 9.09 -0.70
CA ALA A 33 -19.51 8.83 -0.14
C ALA A 33 -19.52 8.96 1.39
N ALA A 34 -18.47 8.51 2.08
CA ALA A 34 -18.33 8.67 3.53
C ALA A 34 -18.24 10.14 3.94
N TRP A 35 -17.45 10.96 3.21
CA TRP A 35 -17.37 12.40 3.47
C TRP A 35 -18.72 13.11 3.31
N ARG A 36 -19.45 12.85 2.23
CA ARG A 36 -20.80 13.42 2.05
C ARG A 36 -21.75 12.99 3.16
N PHE A 37 -21.73 11.70 3.52
CA PHE A 37 -22.60 11.18 4.57
C PHE A 37 -22.30 11.83 5.92
N ALA A 38 -21.03 12.03 6.25
CA ALA A 38 -20.63 12.70 7.48
C ALA A 38 -21.10 14.17 7.51
N GLU A 39 -20.92 14.90 6.40
CA GLU A 39 -21.40 16.29 6.26
C GLU A 39 -22.93 16.39 6.37
N GLU A 40 -23.67 15.50 5.70
CA GLU A 40 -25.14 15.49 5.71
C GLU A 40 -25.74 15.14 7.09
N ASN A 41 -24.97 14.46 7.95
CA ASN A 41 -25.45 13.94 9.24
C ASN A 41 -24.73 14.56 10.45
N ASP A 42 -23.92 15.61 10.25
CA ASP A 42 -23.16 16.30 11.31
C ASP A 42 -22.30 15.33 12.14
N LEU A 43 -21.56 14.44 11.46
CA LEU A 43 -20.69 13.45 12.07
C LEU A 43 -19.21 13.84 11.96
N ASP A 44 -18.47 13.65 13.06
CA ASP A 44 -17.02 13.70 13.03
C ASP A 44 -16.47 12.54 12.18
N LEU A 45 -15.67 12.86 11.17
CA LEU A 45 -15.03 11.88 10.30
C LEU A 45 -13.52 12.10 10.24
N VAL A 46 -12.77 11.02 10.39
CA VAL A 46 -11.34 10.94 10.12
C VAL A 46 -11.10 9.78 9.16
N VAL A 47 -10.28 9.98 8.13
CA VAL A 47 -9.93 8.91 7.19
C VAL A 47 -8.46 8.55 7.31
N ILE A 48 -8.16 7.28 7.51
CA ILE A 48 -6.81 6.72 7.42
C ILE A 48 -6.66 6.04 6.06
N ASN A 49 -5.70 6.51 5.26
CA ASN A 49 -5.39 5.98 3.94
C ASN A 49 -4.05 5.21 3.99
N PRO A 50 -4.08 3.90 4.25
CA PRO A 50 -2.87 3.10 4.32
C PRO A 50 -2.27 2.84 2.93
N GLY A 51 -0.94 2.72 2.90
CA GLY A 51 -0.21 2.14 1.77
C GLY A 51 -0.37 0.61 1.70
N GLY A 52 0.64 -0.09 1.17
CA GLY A 52 0.70 -1.55 1.20
C GLY A 52 0.79 -2.05 2.65
N VAL A 53 -0.29 -2.63 3.17
CA VAL A 53 -0.32 -3.13 4.55
C VAL A 53 0.44 -4.46 4.63
N MET A 54 1.45 -4.50 5.49
CA MET A 54 2.26 -5.68 5.81
C MET A 54 2.17 -5.97 7.30
N GLY A 55 2.38 -7.21 7.71
CA GLY A 55 2.46 -7.61 9.11
C GLY A 55 2.00 -9.04 9.33
N PRO A 56 2.27 -9.60 10.52
CA PRO A 56 1.90 -10.97 10.84
C PRO A 56 0.37 -11.15 10.84
N THR A 57 -0.11 -12.25 10.25
CA THR A 57 -1.53 -12.62 10.30
C THR A 57 -1.90 -13.28 11.63
N LEU A 58 -3.11 -13.03 12.13
CA LEU A 58 -3.63 -13.68 13.34
C LEU A 58 -4.11 -15.12 13.10
N ILE A 59 -4.48 -15.45 11.86
CA ILE A 59 -5.11 -16.73 11.52
C ILE A 59 -4.11 -17.77 10.97
N GLY A 60 -2.86 -17.39 10.75
CA GLY A 60 -1.82 -18.26 10.18
C GLY A 60 -2.11 -18.72 8.74
N LYS A 61 -3.03 -18.04 8.04
CA LYS A 61 -3.45 -18.37 6.67
C LYS A 61 -3.24 -17.18 5.75
N VAL A 62 -3.00 -17.51 4.48
CA VAL A 62 -2.93 -16.53 3.40
C VAL A 62 -4.34 -16.12 3.02
N GLU A 63 -4.83 -15.04 3.63
CA GLU A 63 -6.09 -14.41 3.28
C GLU A 63 -5.88 -12.91 3.03
N GLY A 64 -6.43 -12.41 1.93
CA GLY A 64 -6.23 -11.04 1.49
C GLY A 64 -5.06 -10.85 0.51
N GLU A 65 -5.07 -9.69 -0.16
CA GLU A 65 -4.20 -9.40 -1.29
C GLU A 65 -2.73 -9.29 -0.87
N SER A 66 -2.41 -8.53 0.19
CA SER A 66 -1.02 -8.38 0.67
C SER A 66 -0.37 -9.71 1.03
N LEU A 67 -1.06 -10.57 1.78
CA LEU A 67 -0.53 -11.89 2.17
C LEU A 67 -0.36 -12.80 0.95
N THR A 68 -1.28 -12.72 -0.03
CA THR A 68 -1.17 -13.47 -1.28
C THR A 68 0.07 -13.06 -2.06
N ILE A 69 0.34 -11.76 -2.16
CA ILE A 69 1.55 -11.22 -2.81
C ILE A 69 2.81 -11.76 -2.12
N ILE A 70 2.89 -11.70 -0.78
CA ILE A 70 4.05 -12.20 -0.04
C ILE A 70 4.21 -13.72 -0.21
N SER A 71 3.11 -14.48 -0.13
CA SER A 71 3.09 -15.93 -0.36
C SER A 71 3.62 -16.31 -1.75
N ASP A 72 3.15 -15.60 -2.78
CA ASP A 72 3.57 -15.81 -4.16
C ASP A 72 5.06 -15.49 -4.37
N ILE A 73 5.58 -14.46 -3.70
CA ILE A 73 7.01 -14.11 -3.71
C ILE A 73 7.84 -15.23 -3.06
N ILE A 74 7.50 -15.63 -1.83
CA ILE A 74 8.31 -16.59 -1.06
C ILE A 74 8.19 -18.03 -1.60
N SER A 75 7.10 -18.34 -2.29
CA SER A 75 6.93 -19.62 -3.01
C SER A 75 7.66 -19.66 -4.36
N GLY A 76 8.10 -18.51 -4.87
CA GLY A 76 8.81 -18.38 -6.15
C GLY A 76 7.90 -18.33 -7.38
N LYS A 77 6.60 -18.03 -7.20
CA LYS A 77 5.64 -17.89 -8.31
C LYS A 77 6.00 -16.74 -9.25
N TYR A 78 6.66 -15.71 -8.73
CA TYR A 78 7.16 -14.58 -9.53
C TYR A 78 8.67 -14.74 -9.85
N PRO A 79 9.04 -15.31 -11.02
CA PRO A 79 10.44 -15.41 -11.42
C PRO A 79 11.04 -14.05 -11.78
N LEU A 80 10.20 -13.08 -12.16
CA LEU A 80 10.55 -11.70 -12.46
C LEU A 80 9.56 -10.78 -11.73
N VAL A 81 10.06 -9.68 -11.17
CA VAL A 81 9.24 -8.69 -10.46
C VAL A 81 9.09 -7.40 -11.24
N PRO A 82 7.94 -6.71 -11.16
CA PRO A 82 7.76 -5.42 -11.84
C PRO A 82 8.64 -4.33 -11.22
N ASP A 83 9.08 -3.38 -12.05
CA ASP A 83 9.83 -2.19 -11.58
C ASP A 83 8.86 -1.13 -11.06
N ILE A 84 8.29 -1.38 -9.88
CA ILE A 84 7.36 -0.49 -9.21
C ILE A 84 7.87 -0.15 -7.80
N THR A 85 7.48 1.02 -7.31
CA THR A 85 7.68 1.43 -5.93
C THR A 85 6.36 1.49 -5.20
N ILE A 86 6.31 1.03 -3.95
CA ILE A 86 5.13 1.07 -3.11
C ILE A 86 5.51 1.62 -1.74
N GLY A 87 4.71 2.53 -1.21
CA GLY A 87 4.78 2.92 0.19
C GLY A 87 4.05 1.89 1.05
N PHE A 88 4.70 1.40 2.10
CA PHE A 88 4.17 0.32 2.94
C PHE A 88 3.90 0.80 4.36
N ILE A 89 3.06 0.07 5.09
CA ILE A 89 2.81 0.29 6.52
C ILE A 89 2.59 -1.04 7.24
N ASP A 90 3.00 -1.10 8.51
CA ASP A 90 2.72 -2.25 9.35
C ASP A 90 1.24 -2.27 9.81
N VAL A 91 0.59 -3.43 9.78
CA VAL A 91 -0.82 -3.62 10.17
C VAL A 91 -1.09 -3.20 11.61
N ARG A 92 -0.11 -3.38 12.51
CA ARG A 92 -0.22 -2.95 13.91
C ARG A 92 -0.17 -1.43 14.01
N ASP A 93 0.60 -0.78 13.13
CA ASP A 93 0.64 0.67 13.08
C ASP A 93 -0.63 1.25 12.49
N VAL A 94 -1.21 0.62 11.46
CA VAL A 94 -2.56 0.96 10.98
C VAL A 94 -3.56 0.91 12.15
N ALA A 95 -3.55 -0.15 12.95
CA ALA A 95 -4.43 -0.27 14.11
C ALA A 95 -4.19 0.84 15.16
N LYS A 96 -2.92 1.13 15.49
CA LYS A 96 -2.57 2.23 16.42
C LYS A 96 -3.06 3.58 15.91
N LEU A 97 -2.92 3.85 14.60
CA LEU A 97 -3.37 5.09 13.97
C LEU A 97 -4.89 5.25 14.05
N HIS A 98 -5.64 4.17 13.83
CA HIS A 98 -7.10 4.21 14.00
C HIS A 98 -7.49 4.54 15.44
N VAL A 99 -6.80 3.96 16.44
CA VAL A 99 -7.06 4.25 17.85
C VAL A 99 -6.68 5.70 18.20
N ALA A 100 -5.51 6.17 17.75
CA ALA A 100 -5.05 7.53 18.00
C ALA A 100 -6.00 8.59 17.40
N ALA A 101 -6.52 8.32 16.20
CA ALA A 101 -7.46 9.21 15.51
C ALA A 101 -8.78 9.43 16.26
N LEU A 102 -9.17 8.54 17.18
CA LEU A 102 -10.40 8.70 17.97
C LEU A 102 -10.32 9.84 18.98
N THR A 103 -9.12 10.21 19.44
CA THR A 103 -8.96 11.19 20.54
C THR A 103 -7.93 12.28 20.23
N ALA A 104 -7.28 12.25 19.07
CA ALA A 104 -6.28 13.24 18.71
C ALA A 104 -6.94 14.60 18.39
N ASP A 105 -6.48 15.64 19.08
CA ASP A 105 -6.90 17.01 18.82
C ASP A 105 -6.55 17.41 17.38
N GLY A 106 -7.53 17.96 16.66
CA GLY A 106 -7.34 18.38 15.27
C GLY A 106 -7.35 17.26 14.23
N ALA A 107 -7.69 16.02 14.60
CA ALA A 107 -7.82 14.91 13.65
C ALA A 107 -9.14 14.95 12.85
N VAL A 108 -10.23 15.46 13.46
CA VAL A 108 -11.55 15.56 12.82
C VAL A 108 -11.46 16.36 11.51
N GLY A 109 -12.09 15.84 10.46
CA GLY A 109 -12.10 16.46 9.14
C GLY A 109 -10.83 16.21 8.32
N LYS A 110 -9.88 15.40 8.79
CA LYS A 110 -8.62 15.13 8.09
C LYS A 110 -8.57 13.75 7.44
N ARG A 111 -7.72 13.68 6.40
CA ARG A 111 -7.24 12.46 5.76
C ARG A 111 -5.77 12.27 6.16
N PHE A 112 -5.42 11.12 6.70
CA PHE A 112 -4.06 10.80 7.07
C PHE A 112 -3.48 9.75 6.12
N ILE A 113 -2.35 10.05 5.50
CA ILE A 113 -1.63 9.07 4.68
C ILE A 113 -0.76 8.22 5.61
N ALA A 114 -1.07 6.94 5.70
CA ALA A 114 -0.42 5.99 6.59
C ALA A 114 0.48 5.07 5.77
N SER A 115 1.67 5.56 5.44
CA SER A 115 2.64 4.92 4.56
C SER A 115 4.05 5.40 4.91
N SER A 116 5.07 4.60 4.62
CA SER A 116 6.46 5.04 4.70
C SER A 116 6.71 6.29 3.85
N ASP A 117 7.56 7.19 4.36
CA ASP A 117 7.95 8.45 3.70
C ASP A 117 8.60 8.16 2.35
N GLU A 118 9.50 7.19 2.35
CA GLU A 118 10.15 6.68 1.16
C GLU A 118 9.49 5.37 0.72
N PRO A 119 9.06 5.27 -0.55
CA PRO A 119 8.51 4.04 -1.08
C PRO A 119 9.65 3.04 -1.35
N LEU A 120 9.38 1.76 -1.16
CA LEU A 120 10.34 0.69 -1.47
C LEU A 120 10.12 0.19 -2.89
N HIS A 121 11.21 -0.07 -3.61
CA HIS A 121 11.13 -0.85 -4.84
C HIS A 121 10.71 -2.28 -4.51
N PHE A 122 9.93 -2.88 -5.39
CA PHE A 122 9.51 -4.27 -5.24
C PHE A 122 10.70 -5.25 -5.19
N THR A 123 11.82 -4.91 -5.86
CA THR A 123 13.08 -5.66 -5.76
C THR A 123 13.74 -5.56 -4.38
N GLU A 124 13.56 -4.46 -3.66
CA GLU A 124 14.06 -4.33 -2.28
C GLU A 124 13.25 -5.21 -1.34
N VAL A 125 11.92 -5.24 -1.51
CA VAL A 125 11.02 -6.16 -0.78
C VAL A 125 11.49 -7.61 -0.97
N THR A 126 11.71 -8.05 -2.21
CA THR A 126 12.17 -9.43 -2.44
C THR A 126 13.59 -9.68 -1.96
N ALA A 127 14.48 -8.68 -1.98
CA ALA A 127 15.82 -8.80 -1.41
C ALA A 127 15.80 -8.96 0.11
N ILE A 128 14.96 -8.19 0.82
CA ILE A 128 14.73 -8.33 2.27
C ILE A 128 14.29 -9.77 2.60
N LEU A 129 13.26 -10.26 1.91
CA LEU A 129 12.75 -11.63 2.12
C LEU A 129 13.79 -12.69 1.80
N LYS A 130 14.55 -12.51 0.71
CA LYS A 130 15.61 -13.44 0.33
C LYS A 130 16.72 -13.50 1.39
N ASN A 131 17.13 -12.35 1.91
CA ASN A 131 18.15 -12.25 2.97
C ASN A 131 17.66 -12.86 4.29
N ALA A 132 16.35 -12.83 4.55
CA ALA A 132 15.72 -13.47 5.71
C ALA A 132 15.56 -15.00 5.58
N GLY A 133 15.95 -15.60 4.44
CA GLY A 133 15.95 -17.05 4.24
C GLY A 133 14.94 -17.56 3.23
N PHE A 134 14.06 -16.71 2.68
CA PHE A 134 13.09 -17.08 1.65
C PHE A 134 13.75 -17.10 0.26
N LYS A 135 14.62 -18.10 0.03
CA LYS A 135 15.55 -18.17 -1.13
C LYS A 135 14.88 -18.09 -2.51
N LYS A 136 13.58 -18.42 -2.61
CA LYS A 136 12.82 -18.39 -3.86
C LYS A 136 12.35 -16.99 -4.27
N ALA A 137 12.44 -16.00 -3.37
CA ALA A 137 12.12 -14.61 -3.69
C ALA A 137 13.07 -14.09 -4.79
N SER A 138 12.53 -13.79 -5.97
CA SER A 138 13.32 -13.30 -7.10
C SER A 138 13.61 -11.81 -6.97
N THR A 139 14.85 -11.43 -7.22
CA THR A 139 15.30 -10.02 -7.26
C THR A 139 15.47 -9.51 -8.69
N ARG A 140 15.05 -10.28 -9.70
CA ARG A 140 15.21 -9.94 -11.12
C ARG A 140 14.03 -9.13 -11.61
N LYS A 141 14.27 -7.98 -12.23
CA LYS A 141 13.22 -7.13 -12.81
C LYS A 141 12.68 -7.72 -14.11
N ALA A 142 11.36 -7.62 -14.31
CA ALA A 142 10.72 -7.93 -15.57
C ALA A 142 10.97 -6.79 -16.59
N PRO A 143 11.42 -7.09 -17.82
CA PRO A 143 11.53 -6.08 -18.86
C PRO A 143 10.17 -5.45 -19.17
N LYS A 144 10.11 -4.13 -19.38
CA LYS A 144 8.85 -3.40 -19.64
C LYS A 144 8.06 -3.95 -20.85
N PHE A 145 8.76 -4.41 -21.89
CA PHE A 145 8.10 -5.01 -23.06
C PHE A 145 7.36 -6.31 -22.71
N LEU A 146 7.92 -7.12 -21.80
CA LEU A 146 7.30 -8.36 -21.35
C LEU A 146 6.03 -8.07 -20.57
N LEU A 147 6.07 -7.08 -19.67
CA LEU A 147 4.88 -6.64 -18.92
C LEU A 147 3.78 -6.11 -19.84
N ARG A 148 4.13 -5.38 -20.91
CA ARG A 148 3.18 -4.97 -21.94
C ARG A 148 2.49 -6.15 -22.61
N ILE A 149 3.22 -7.21 -22.96
CA ILE A 149 2.63 -8.43 -23.55
C ILE A 149 1.70 -9.11 -22.53
N MET A 150 2.15 -9.26 -21.29
CA MET A 150 1.36 -9.89 -20.23
C MET A 150 0.07 -9.13 -19.91
N SER A 151 0.07 -7.79 -19.99
CA SER A 151 -1.12 -6.96 -19.74
C SER A 151 -2.30 -7.22 -20.68
N ILE A 152 -2.07 -7.91 -21.81
CA ILE A 152 -3.16 -8.33 -22.72
C ILE A 152 -3.96 -9.49 -22.12
N PHE A 153 -3.30 -10.33 -21.32
CA PHE A 153 -3.87 -11.58 -20.81
C PHE A 153 -4.15 -11.55 -19.30
N ASP A 154 -3.61 -10.56 -18.59
CA ASP A 154 -3.69 -10.45 -17.13
C ASP A 154 -4.13 -9.04 -16.71
N GLU A 155 -5.32 -8.94 -16.11
CA GLU A 155 -5.89 -7.67 -15.65
C GLU A 155 -5.10 -7.02 -14.50
N GLN A 156 -4.46 -7.81 -13.64
CA GLN A 156 -3.62 -7.29 -12.55
C GLN A 156 -2.36 -6.64 -13.14
N VAL A 157 -1.73 -7.29 -14.12
CA VAL A 157 -0.57 -6.73 -14.84
C VAL A 157 -0.97 -5.50 -15.64
N LYS A 158 -2.19 -5.48 -16.22
CA LYS A 158 -2.73 -4.29 -16.87
C LYS A 158 -2.89 -3.13 -15.90
N GLY A 159 -3.43 -3.38 -14.70
CA GLY A 159 -3.61 -2.37 -13.66
C GLY A 159 -2.32 -1.78 -13.12
N LEU A 160 -1.24 -2.56 -13.04
CA LEU A 160 0.07 -2.08 -12.55
C LEU A 160 0.92 -1.42 -13.64
N LEU A 161 0.62 -1.63 -14.93
CA LEU A 161 1.45 -1.14 -16.04
C LEU A 161 1.72 0.37 -16.01
N PRO A 162 0.75 1.25 -15.64
CA PRO A 162 1.00 2.67 -15.48
C PRO A 162 2.00 3.01 -14.37
N MET A 163 2.22 2.13 -13.40
CA MET A 163 3.15 2.36 -12.28
C MET A 163 4.59 1.97 -12.61
N VAL A 164 4.83 1.26 -13.73
CA VAL A 164 6.14 0.68 -14.05
C VAL A 164 7.16 1.75 -14.46
N GLY A 165 8.21 1.87 -13.66
CA GLY A 165 9.30 2.83 -13.81
C GLY A 165 9.00 4.19 -13.15
N GLU A 166 7.92 4.27 -12.40
CA GLU A 166 7.43 5.51 -11.81
C GLU A 166 7.62 5.48 -10.30
N ARG A 167 7.86 6.66 -9.72
CA ARG A 167 8.05 6.83 -8.28
C ARG A 167 6.99 7.77 -7.73
N GLN A 168 6.31 7.32 -6.69
CA GLN A 168 5.30 8.10 -5.97
C GLN A 168 5.77 8.30 -4.54
N THR A 169 5.92 9.55 -4.13
CA THR A 169 6.21 9.92 -2.74
C THR A 169 4.97 10.53 -2.12
N VAL A 170 4.88 10.49 -0.80
CA VAL A 170 3.72 11.02 -0.07
C VAL A 170 4.15 12.10 0.93
N ASN A 171 3.26 13.05 1.18
CA ASN A 171 3.34 13.93 2.34
C ASN A 171 2.42 13.37 3.43
N ASN A 172 3.01 12.81 4.46
CA ASN A 172 2.38 12.20 5.61
C ASN A 172 2.79 12.89 6.92
N ALA A 173 3.34 14.11 6.87
CA ALA A 173 3.81 14.84 8.05
C ALA A 173 2.73 14.94 9.14
N GLU A 174 1.48 15.24 8.76
CA GLU A 174 0.36 15.29 9.70
C GLU A 174 0.08 13.94 10.39
N THR A 175 0.37 12.82 9.74
CA THR A 175 0.25 11.48 10.35
C THR A 175 1.24 11.32 11.50
N TYR A 176 2.45 11.86 11.38
CA TYR A 176 3.43 11.86 12.47
C TYR A 176 3.06 12.87 13.55
N ASP A 177 2.77 14.11 13.14
CA ASP A 177 2.62 15.24 14.06
C ASP A 177 1.33 15.18 14.87
N ILE A 178 0.21 14.82 14.24
CA ILE A 178 -1.12 14.82 14.87
C ILE A 178 -1.41 13.46 15.53
N LEU A 179 -1.11 12.36 14.84
CA LEU A 179 -1.41 11.01 15.35
C LEU A 179 -0.26 10.40 16.16
N GLY A 180 0.86 11.11 16.31
CA GLY A 180 2.02 10.65 17.08
C GLY A 180 2.64 9.37 16.53
N TRP A 181 2.59 9.19 15.21
CA TRP A 181 2.96 7.92 14.59
C TRP A 181 4.45 7.61 14.75
N GLN A 182 4.75 6.41 15.25
CA GLN A 182 6.10 5.85 15.26
C GLN A 182 6.11 4.58 14.40
N PRO A 183 6.71 4.63 13.19
CA PRO A 183 6.62 3.55 12.23
C PRO A 183 7.49 2.36 12.63
N THR A 184 6.91 1.17 12.51
CA THR A 184 7.61 -0.11 12.60
C THR A 184 8.53 -0.25 11.38
N PRO A 185 9.81 -0.66 11.56
CA PRO A 185 10.73 -0.87 10.45
C PRO A 185 10.16 -1.86 9.42
N MET A 186 10.14 -1.46 8.15
CA MET A 186 9.48 -2.26 7.10
C MET A 186 10.17 -3.60 6.84
N ASN A 187 11.49 -3.68 7.04
CA ASN A 187 12.23 -4.94 6.99
C ASN A 187 11.72 -5.94 8.04
N GLN A 188 11.41 -5.48 9.26
CA GLN A 188 10.83 -6.31 10.30
C GLN A 188 9.42 -6.76 9.90
N SER A 189 8.56 -5.81 9.49
CA SER A 189 7.18 -6.11 9.11
C SER A 189 7.08 -7.14 7.98
N LEU A 190 7.89 -6.99 6.92
CA LEU A 190 7.93 -7.94 5.80
C LEU A 190 8.37 -9.35 6.22
N VAL A 191 9.38 -9.45 7.08
CA VAL A 191 9.87 -10.75 7.56
C VAL A 191 8.84 -11.43 8.45
N GLU A 192 8.24 -10.69 9.39
CA GLU A 192 7.17 -11.22 10.25
C GLU A 192 5.93 -11.62 9.45
N THR A 193 5.59 -10.88 8.40
CA THR A 193 4.52 -11.24 7.45
C THR A 193 4.78 -12.61 6.86
N ALA A 194 5.96 -12.80 6.25
CA ALA A 194 6.32 -14.04 5.59
C ALA A 194 6.40 -15.22 6.57
N GLN A 195 6.96 -15.01 7.76
CA GLN A 195 7.02 -16.05 8.81
C GLN A 195 5.63 -16.45 9.31
N SER A 196 4.66 -15.54 9.34
CA SER A 196 3.31 -15.84 9.83
C SER A 196 2.45 -16.72 8.90
N ILE A 197 2.90 -16.94 7.66
CA ILE A 197 2.19 -17.71 6.64
C ILE A 197 2.96 -18.95 6.16
N THR A 198 4.04 -19.32 6.86
CA THR A 198 4.89 -20.50 6.59
C THR A 198 5.00 -21.38 7.81
#